data_AF-A0A0K1PAB2-F1
#
_entry.id   AF-A0A0K1PAB2-F1
#
_cell.length_a   1.000
_cell.length_b   1.000
_cell.length_c   1.000
_cell.angle_alpha   90.00
_cell.angle_beta   90.00
_cell.angle_gamma   90.00
#
_symmetry.space_group_name_H-M   'P 1'
#
loop_
_entity.id
_entity.type
_entity.pdbx_description
1 polymer ?
#
loop_
_entity_poly.entity_id
_entity_poly.type
_entity_poly.pdbx_seq_one_letter_code
_entity_poly.pdbx_strand_id
1 'polypeptide(L)'
;MKYHIRSKGGQELTVPDGSHVIMLFRQRFLDPDDEIRRDDQQRWRRLRDVPEYASMMRAERHDTRRFKTVFLVTALLGVIGAIAAILARM
;
A
#
# COMPACT_ATOMS: atom_id res chain seq x y z
N MET A 1 -7.79 6.00 -13.26
CA MET A 1 -7.00 7.07 -12.60
C MET A 1 -5.92 6.37 -11.78
N LYS A 2 -4.64 6.57 -12.08
CA LYS A 2 -3.53 5.83 -11.44
C LYS A 2 -3.17 6.46 -10.09
N TYR A 3 -2.58 5.65 -9.22
CA TYR A 3 -2.13 6.05 -7.89
C TYR A 3 -0.67 5.67 -7.71
N HIS A 4 0.07 6.52 -7.00
CA HIS A 4 1.41 6.27 -6.52
C HIS A 4 1.34 6.18 -5.01
N ILE A 5 1.99 5.16 -4.45
CA ILE A 5 2.03 4.93 -3.01
C ILE A 5 3.48 4.86 -2.59
N ARG A 6 3.85 5.59 -1.54
CA ARG A 6 5.19 5.64 -0.98
C ARG A 6 5.16 5.13 0.45
N SER A 7 5.93 4.09 0.71
CA SER A 7 6.07 3.55 2.07
C SER A 7 7.02 4.40 2.91
N LYS A 8 6.93 4.26 4.23
CA LYS A 8 7.87 4.91 5.16
C LYS A 8 9.35 4.55 4.89
N GLY A 9 9.60 3.39 4.27
CA GLY A 9 10.93 2.95 3.85
C GLY A 9 11.43 3.57 2.53
N GLY A 10 10.67 4.48 1.92
CA GLY A 10 11.00 5.11 0.65
C GLY A 10 10.71 4.24 -0.58
N GLN A 11 10.02 3.12 -0.42
CA GLN A 11 9.61 2.28 -1.55
C GLN A 11 8.38 2.88 -2.21
N GLU A 12 8.40 3.00 -3.53
CA GLU A 12 7.27 3.50 -4.31
C GLU A 12 6.59 2.38 -5.10
N LEU A 13 5.27 2.36 -5.07
CA LEU A 13 4.40 1.41 -5.77
C LEU A 13 3.42 2.20 -6.63
N THR A 14 3.36 1.90 -7.92
CA THR A 14 2.33 2.44 -8.81
C THR A 14 1.18 1.43 -8.94
N VAL A 15 -0.03 1.94 -8.74
CA VAL A 15 -1.27 1.17 -8.73
C VAL A 15 -2.20 1.69 -9.83
N PRO A 16 -2.81 0.81 -10.65
CA PRO A 16 -3.55 1.23 -11.84
C PRO A 16 -4.86 1.98 -11.53
N ASP A 17 -5.51 1.65 -10.42
CA ASP A 17 -6.79 2.24 -10.01
C ASP A 17 -7.01 2.19 -8.49
N GLY A 18 -8.07 2.88 -8.03
CA GLY A 18 -8.39 2.97 -6.60
C GLY A 18 -8.89 1.66 -5.98
N SER A 19 -9.46 0.76 -6.77
CA SER A 19 -9.89 -0.58 -6.32
C SER A 19 -8.69 -1.44 -5.91
N HIS A 20 -7.59 -1.37 -6.64
CA HIS A 20 -6.35 -2.05 -6.25
C HIS A 20 -5.74 -1.45 -4.98
N VAL A 21 -5.87 -0.13 -4.74
CA VAL A 21 -5.45 0.49 -3.47
C VAL A 21 -6.27 -0.10 -2.31
N ILE A 22 -7.59 -0.22 -2.48
CA ILE A 22 -8.47 -0.83 -1.48
C ILE A 22 -8.10 -2.30 -1.25
N MET A 23 -7.83 -3.05 -2.31
CA MET A 23 -7.42 -4.46 -2.22
C MET A 23 -6.12 -4.60 -1.42
N LEU A 24 -5.09 -3.82 -1.76
CA LEU A 24 -3.80 -3.81 -1.05
C LEU A 24 -3.94 -3.38 0.40
N PHE A 25 -4.82 -2.41 0.67
CA PHE A 25 -5.14 -1.96 2.03
C PHE A 25 -5.80 -3.08 2.84
N ARG A 26 -6.82 -3.76 2.29
CA ARG A 26 -7.50 -4.91 2.94
C ARG A 26 -6.56 -6.11 3.14
N GLN A 27 -5.65 -6.33 2.20
CA GLN A 27 -4.60 -7.35 2.31
C GLN A 27 -3.47 -6.92 3.26
N ARG A 28 -3.57 -5.74 3.88
CA ARG A 28 -2.59 -5.16 4.83
C ARG A 28 -1.20 -4.99 4.25
N PHE A 29 -1.12 -4.81 2.94
CA PHE A 29 0.12 -4.48 2.24
C PHE A 29 0.48 -3.00 2.39
N LEU A 30 -0.50 -2.15 2.72
CA LEU A 30 -0.35 -0.71 2.94
C LEU A 30 -0.54 -0.38 4.42
N ASP A 31 0.29 0.51 4.95
CA ASP A 31 0.14 1.07 6.29
C ASP A 31 -0.62 2.41 6.26
N PRO A 32 -1.43 2.74 7.29
CA PRO A 32 -2.09 4.04 7.40
C PRO A 32 -1.17 5.27 7.28
N ASP A 33 0.10 5.13 7.64
CA ASP A 33 1.08 6.21 7.53
C ASP A 33 1.77 6.26 6.16
N ASP A 34 1.53 5.30 5.26
CA ASP A 34 2.03 5.37 3.89
C ASP A 34 1.39 6.55 3.16
N GLU A 35 2.15 7.11 2.23
CA GLU A 35 1.72 8.26 1.46
C GLU A 35 1.15 7.82 0.12
N ILE A 36 0.06 8.44 -0.30
CA ILE A 36 -0.61 8.21 -1.56
C ILE A 36 -0.73 9.52 -2.33
N ARG A 37 -0.58 9.42 -3.65
CA ARG A 37 -0.70 10.52 -4.59
C ARG A 37 -1.41 10.03 -5.83
N ARG A 38 -2.37 10.81 -6.34
CA ARG A 38 -2.99 10.53 -7.64
C ARG A 38 -2.08 11.00 -8.75
N ASP A 39 -2.15 10.37 -9.92
CA ASP A 39 -1.29 10.71 -11.06
C ASP A 39 -1.44 12.17 -11.51
N ASP A 40 -2.63 12.75 -11.35
CA ASP A 40 -2.96 14.15 -11.64
C ASP A 40 -2.64 15.12 -10.49
N GLN A 41 -2.23 14.61 -9.33
CA GLN A 41 -1.97 15.41 -8.14
C GLN A 41 -0.47 15.43 -7.84
N GLN A 42 0.07 16.62 -7.56
CA GLN A 42 1.48 16.74 -7.20
C GLN A 42 1.75 16.42 -5.72
N ARG A 43 0.73 16.51 -4.87
CA ARG A 43 0.88 16.44 -3.41
C ARG A 43 0.68 15.02 -2.87
N TRP A 44 1.69 14.52 -2.19
CA TRP A 44 1.59 13.32 -1.34
C TRP A 44 0.73 13.58 -0.11
N ARG A 45 -0.12 12.63 0.25
CA ARG A 45 -0.97 12.67 1.44
C ARG A 45 -0.93 11.31 2.12
N ARG A 46 -0.99 11.25 3.45
CA ARG A 46 -1.05 9.95 4.12
C ARG A 46 -2.37 9.26 3.80
N LEU A 47 -2.34 7.93 3.65
CA LEU A 47 -3.54 7.14 3.40
C LEU A 47 -4.63 7.40 4.45
N ARG A 48 -4.25 7.56 5.72
CA ARG A 48 -5.17 7.87 6.82
C ARG A 48 -5.85 9.25 6.71
N ASP A 49 -5.25 10.18 5.98
CA ASP A 49 -5.76 11.55 5.81
C ASP A 49 -6.69 11.65 4.59
N VAL A 50 -6.76 10.60 3.78
CA VAL A 50 -7.68 10.52 2.63
C VAL A 50 -9.03 9.99 3.12
N PRO A 51 -10.13 10.76 2.96
CA PRO A 51 -11.44 10.41 3.50
C PRO A 51 -11.95 9.03 3.05
N GLU A 52 -11.66 8.67 1.80
CA GLU A 52 -12.06 7.41 1.15
C GLU A 52 -11.49 6.18 1.87
N TYR A 53 -10.26 6.27 2.39
CA TYR A 53 -9.58 5.16 3.07
C TYR A 53 -9.66 5.27 4.60
N ALA A 54 -9.80 6.48 5.13
CA ALA A 54 -9.93 6.72 6.56
C ALA A 54 -11.15 6.02 7.18
N SER A 55 -12.26 5.92 6.45
CA SER A 55 -13.47 5.21 6.87
C SER A 55 -13.25 3.69 6.96
N MET A 56 -12.52 3.11 5.99
CA MET A 56 -12.16 1.68 5.99
C MET A 56 -11.22 1.31 7.14
N MET A 57 -10.25 2.17 7.45
CA MET A 57 -9.33 1.97 8.59
C MET A 57 -10.04 1.92 9.94
N ARG A 58 -11.10 2.70 10.12
CA ARG A 58 -11.86 2.71 11.39
C ARG A 58 -12.64 1.41 11.58
N ALA A 59 -13.14 0.81 10.50
CA ALA A 59 -13.86 -0.45 10.55
C ALA A 59 -12.94 -1.64 10.94
N GLU A 60 -11.69 -1.68 10.45
CA GLU A 60 -10.78 -2.80 10.74
C GLU A 60 -10.04 -2.71 12.09
N ARG A 61 -9.90 -1.52 12.67
CA ARG A 61 -9.18 -1.35 13.96
C ARG A 61 -9.83 -2.05 15.15
N HIS A 62 -11.07 -2.50 15.02
CA HIS A 62 -11.78 -3.19 16.10
C HIS A 62 -11.23 -4.62 16.36
N ASP A 63 -10.44 -5.20 15.44
CA ASP A 63 -10.23 -6.66 15.44
C ASP A 63 -8.76 -7.15 15.54
N THR A 64 -7.73 -6.28 15.64
CA THR A 64 -6.36 -6.80 15.45
C THR A 64 -5.22 -6.09 16.18
N ARG A 65 -5.18 -6.21 17.51
CA ARG A 65 -4.02 -5.74 18.32
C ARG A 65 -2.85 -6.72 18.46
N ARG A 66 -2.85 -7.94 17.89
CA ARG A 66 -1.84 -8.97 18.29
C ARG A 66 -0.93 -9.61 17.23
N PHE A 67 -1.08 -9.38 15.91
CA PHE A 67 -0.35 -10.19 14.90
C PHE A 67 0.48 -9.40 13.86
N LYS A 68 0.86 -8.15 14.14
CA LYS A 68 1.39 -7.22 13.11
C LYS A 68 2.85 -7.41 12.66
N THR A 69 3.69 -8.22 13.31
CA THR A 69 5.14 -8.12 13.06
C THR A 69 5.70 -9.14 12.06
N VAL A 70 5.06 -10.30 11.85
CA VAL A 70 5.70 -11.42 11.14
C VAL A 70 5.37 -11.49 9.65
N PHE A 71 4.20 -11.02 9.22
CA PHE A 71 3.73 -11.22 7.84
C PHE A 71 4.29 -10.21 6.82
N LEU A 72 4.73 -9.03 7.28
CA LEU A 72 5.19 -7.94 6.42
C LEU A 72 6.51 -8.27 5.70
N VAL A 73 7.38 -9.07 6.33
CA VAL A 73 8.71 -9.39 5.78
C VAL A 73 8.64 -10.42 4.66
N THR A 74 7.75 -11.41 4.78
CA THR A 74 7.65 -12.51 3.82
C THR A 74 6.98 -12.09 2.51
N ALA A 75 6.00 -11.18 2.59
CA ALA A 75 5.31 -10.66 1.41
C ALA A 75 6.20 -9.71 0.57
N LEU A 76 7.09 -8.95 1.24
CA LEU A 76 8.05 -8.06 0.57
C LEU A 76 9.07 -8.83 -0.29
N LEU A 77 9.56 -9.97 0.19
CA LEU A 77 10.49 -10.83 -0.56
C LEU A 77 9.85 -11.44 -1.81
N GLY A 78 8.57 -11.79 -1.76
CA GLY A 78 7.84 -12.36 -2.89
C GLY A 78 7.67 -11.38 -4.06
N VAL A 79 7.35 -10.12 -3.77
CA VAL A 79 7.13 -9.09 -4.81
C VAL A 79 8.45 -8.60 -5.41
N ILE A 80 9.49 -8.42 -4.59
CA ILE A 80 10.84 -8.08 -5.09
C ILE A 80 11.39 -9.21 -5.97
N GLY A 81 11.19 -10.47 -5.58
CA GLY A 81 11.58 -11.63 -6.39
C GLY A 81 10.84 -11.69 -7.73
N ALA A 82 9.54 -11.37 -7.75
CA ALA A 82 8.74 -11.38 -8.99
C ALA A 82 9.17 -10.28 -9.97
N ILE A 83 9.43 -9.06 -9.47
CA ILE A 83 9.85 -7.93 -10.32
C ILE A 83 11.29 -8.15 -10.83
N ALA A 84 12.20 -8.64 -9.98
CA ALA A 84 13.55 -8.99 -10.39
C ALA A 84 13.56 -10.13 -11.42
N ALA A 85 12.69 -11.13 -11.29
CA ALA A 85 12.57 -12.22 -12.25
C ALA A 85 12.01 -11.76 -13.61
N ILE A 86 11.14 -10.75 -13.63
CA ILE A 86 10.63 -10.16 -14.88
C ILE A 86 11.71 -9.33 -15.57
N LEU A 87 12.49 -8.56 -14.81
CA LEU A 87 13.61 -7.76 -15.34
C LEU A 87 14.79 -8.61 -15.79
N ALA A 88 15.07 -9.74 -15.14
CA ALA A 88 16.16 -10.66 -15.51
C ALA A 88 15.84 -11.58 -16.71
N ARG A 89 14.57 -11.59 -17.16
CA ARG A 89 14.09 -12.43 -18.25
C ARG A 89 13.79 -11.65 -19.54
N MET A 90 13.98 -10.32 -19.52
CA MET A 90 14.11 -9.45 -20.70
C MET A 90 15.58 -9.35 -21.10
#